data_AF-D0RCE0-F1
#
_entry.id   AF-D0RCE0-F1
#
_cell.length_a   1.000
_cell.length_b   1.000
_cell.length_c   1.000
_cell.angle_alpha   90.00
_cell.angle_beta   90.00
_cell.angle_gamma   90.00
#
_symmetry.space_group_name_H-M   'P 1'
#
loop_
_entity.id
_entity.type
_entity.pdbx_description
1 polymer ?
#
loop_
_entity_poly.entity_id
_entity_poly.type
_entity_poly.pdbx_seq_one_letter_code
_entity_poly.pdbx_strand_id
1 'polypeptide(L)'
;APQTAKEPRSFFDKKIEHAQKEFGAKGLGYITFDENGDAKGPIAKFLDDNRLNQIREITNIKPGDSVFFASDKENEAATIAGKVHTLLGSELG
;
A
#
# COMPACT_ATOMS: atom_id res chain seq x y z
N ALA A 1 -3.03 -0.40 5.76
CA ALA A 1 -4.32 -1.10 5.73
C ALA A 1 -4.22 -2.28 6.68
N PRO A 2 -5.03 -2.30 7.75
CA PRO A 2 -4.94 -3.32 8.78
C PRO A 2 -5.47 -4.67 8.25
N GLN A 3 -4.81 -5.76 8.61
CA GLN A 3 -5.24 -7.16 8.35
C GLN A 3 -5.48 -7.54 6.88
N THR A 4 -5.01 -6.75 5.92
CA THR A 4 -5.22 -7.01 4.49
C THR A 4 -4.26 -8.04 3.90
N ALA A 5 -3.34 -8.63 4.67
CA ALA A 5 -2.35 -9.54 4.09
C ALA A 5 -2.92 -10.86 3.55
N LYS A 6 -4.13 -11.22 3.98
CA LYS A 6 -4.86 -12.39 3.47
C LYS A 6 -5.65 -12.08 2.19
N GLU A 7 -5.80 -10.80 1.84
CA GLU A 7 -6.50 -10.39 0.63
C GLU A 7 -5.73 -10.83 -0.63
N PRO A 8 -6.45 -11.24 -1.69
CA PRO A 8 -5.82 -11.66 -2.93
C PRO A 8 -5.16 -10.46 -3.64
N ARG A 9 -4.15 -10.72 -4.47
CA ARG A 9 -3.47 -9.67 -5.27
C ARG A 9 -4.46 -8.80 -6.06
N SER A 10 -5.53 -9.41 -6.57
CA SER A 10 -6.59 -8.73 -7.30
C SER A 10 -7.34 -7.67 -6.49
N PHE A 11 -7.40 -7.79 -5.16
CA PHE A 11 -7.95 -6.75 -4.28
C PHE A 11 -7.10 -5.48 -4.34
N PHE A 12 -5.78 -5.63 -4.27
CA PHE A 12 -4.83 -4.52 -4.35
C PHE A 12 -4.80 -3.92 -5.76
N ASP A 13 -4.79 -4.76 -6.79
CA ASP A 13 -4.74 -4.32 -8.18
C ASP A 13 -6.01 -3.53 -8.55
N LYS A 14 -7.19 -3.97 -8.11
CA LYS A 14 -8.45 -3.21 -8.28
C LYS A 14 -8.41 -1.84 -7.62
N LYS A 15 -7.80 -1.73 -6.43
CA LYS A 15 -7.67 -0.45 -5.72
C LYS A 15 -6.71 0.49 -6.43
N ILE A 16 -5.59 -0.04 -6.92
CA ILE A 16 -4.66 0.72 -7.75
C ILE A 16 -5.35 1.21 -9.01
N GLU A 17 -6.08 0.32 -9.72
CA GLU A 17 -6.82 0.67 -10.93
C GLU A 17 -7.88 1.73 -10.65
N HIS A 18 -8.64 1.59 -9.57
CA HIS A 18 -9.63 2.58 -9.15
C HIS A 18 -8.96 3.95 -8.88
N ALA A 19 -7.87 3.97 -8.14
CA ALA A 19 -7.15 5.20 -7.86
C ALA A 19 -6.47 5.81 -9.11
N GLN A 20 -6.01 4.97 -10.06
CA GLN A 20 -5.53 5.42 -11.37
C GLN A 20 -6.65 6.09 -12.18
N LYS A 21 -7.84 5.49 -12.22
CA LYS A 21 -8.99 5.97 -13.01
C LYS A 21 -9.67 7.18 -12.38
N GLU A 22 -10.02 7.09 -11.11
CA GLU A 22 -10.82 8.11 -10.41
C GLU A 22 -9.97 9.25 -9.87
N PHE A 23 -8.74 8.96 -9.42
CA PHE A 23 -7.88 9.94 -8.77
C PHE A 23 -6.70 10.38 -9.65
N GLY A 24 -6.54 9.79 -10.84
CA GLY A 24 -5.46 10.12 -11.77
C GLY A 24 -4.08 9.70 -11.28
N ALA A 25 -4.01 8.76 -10.33
CA ALA A 25 -2.75 8.34 -9.74
C ALA A 25 -1.85 7.66 -10.78
N LYS A 26 -0.60 8.12 -10.94
CA LYS A 26 0.32 7.55 -11.94
C LYS A 26 1.23 6.48 -11.36
N GLY A 27 1.65 6.65 -10.11
CA GLY A 27 2.52 5.73 -9.40
C GLY A 27 1.90 5.27 -8.09
N LEU A 28 1.07 4.24 -8.12
CA LEU A 28 0.60 3.57 -6.90
C LEU A 28 1.18 2.16 -6.83
N GLY A 29 1.73 1.83 -5.66
CA GLY A 29 2.27 0.53 -5.35
C GLY A 29 1.81 0.05 -3.98
N TYR A 30 2.04 -1.23 -3.69
CA TYR A 30 1.77 -1.79 -2.38
C TYR A 30 2.85 -2.78 -1.97
N ILE A 31 2.96 -2.93 -0.65
CA ILE A 31 3.70 -3.99 0.01
C ILE A 31 2.77 -4.59 1.06
N THR A 32 2.69 -5.90 1.07
CA THR A 32 1.93 -6.67 2.05
C THR A 32 2.92 -7.40 2.93
N PHE A 33 2.73 -7.34 4.24
CA PHE A 33 3.56 -8.02 5.21
C PHE A 33 2.74 -9.16 5.80
N ASP A 34 3.18 -10.39 5.58
CA ASP A 34 2.46 -11.54 6.10
C ASP A 34 2.66 -11.73 7.61
N GLU A 35 2.05 -12.77 8.17
CA GLU A 35 2.11 -13.08 9.61
C GLU A 35 3.54 -13.46 10.06
N ASN A 36 4.42 -13.88 9.15
CA ASN A 36 5.83 -14.16 9.44
C ASN A 36 6.70 -12.90 9.34
N GLY A 37 6.13 -11.78 8.86
CA GLY A 37 6.89 -10.60 8.55
C GLY A 37 7.72 -10.78 7.29
N ASP A 38 7.24 -11.50 6.28
CA ASP A 38 7.79 -11.47 4.92
C ASP A 38 7.08 -10.41 4.09
N ALA A 39 7.86 -9.59 3.38
CA ALA A 39 7.33 -8.57 2.49
C ALA A 39 6.98 -9.16 1.11
N LYS A 40 5.72 -9.00 0.70
CA LYS A 40 5.17 -9.48 -0.57
C LYS A 40 4.62 -8.30 -1.36
N GLY A 41 4.65 -8.40 -2.68
CA GLY A 41 4.03 -7.40 -3.56
C GLY A 41 4.97 -6.90 -4.65
N PRO A 42 4.45 -6.06 -5.56
CA PRO A 42 5.18 -5.58 -6.71
C PRO A 42 6.36 -4.69 -6.33
N ILE A 43 6.26 -3.92 -5.25
CA ILE A 43 7.33 -3.01 -4.79
C ILE A 43 8.36 -3.73 -3.93
N ALA A 44 7.94 -4.74 -3.14
CA ALA A 44 8.82 -5.45 -2.21
C ALA A 44 10.02 -6.10 -2.93
N LYS A 45 9.83 -6.62 -4.14
CA LYS A 45 10.89 -7.21 -4.97
C LYS A 45 11.94 -6.22 -5.50
N PHE A 46 11.72 -4.92 -5.33
CA PHE A 46 12.69 -3.86 -5.67
C PHE A 46 13.39 -3.27 -4.44
N LEU A 47 13.08 -3.77 -3.24
CA LEU A 47 13.59 -3.26 -1.97
C LEU A 47 14.37 -4.34 -1.23
N ASP A 48 15.53 -3.97 -0.71
CA ASP A 48 16.33 -4.84 0.15
C ASP A 48 15.74 -4.91 1.57
N ASP A 49 16.11 -5.95 2.32
CA ASP A 49 15.61 -6.18 3.69
C ASP A 49 15.80 -4.97 4.62
N ASN A 50 16.90 -4.23 4.46
CA ASN A 50 17.13 -2.99 5.22
C ASN A 50 16.04 -1.93 4.97
N ARG A 51 15.65 -1.72 3.71
CA ARG A 51 14.61 -0.74 3.34
C ARG A 51 13.24 -1.20 3.80
N LEU A 52 12.97 -2.51 3.71
CA LEU A 52 11.73 -3.10 4.20
C LEU A 52 11.60 -2.93 5.72
N ASN A 53 12.68 -3.12 6.48
CA ASN A 53 12.71 -2.87 7.92
C ASN A 53 12.49 -1.39 8.25
N GLN A 54 13.14 -0.46 7.55
CA GLN A 54 12.89 0.97 7.73
C GLN A 54 11.43 1.34 7.47
N ILE A 55 10.82 0.79 6.41
CA ILE A 55 9.40 1.00 6.13
C ILE A 55 8.55 0.50 7.30
N ARG A 56 8.84 -0.68 7.85
CA ARG A 56 8.11 -1.22 9.00
C ARG A 56 8.18 -0.30 10.21
N GLU A 57 9.37 0.20 10.53
CA GLU A 57 9.58 1.11 11.65
C GLU A 57 8.83 2.43 11.44
N ILE A 58 8.92 3.04 10.26
CA ILE A 58 8.28 4.33 9.96
C ILE A 58 6.75 4.20 9.97
N THR A 59 6.22 3.11 9.40
CA THR A 59 4.78 2.90 9.25
C THR A 59 4.13 2.21 10.44
N ASN A 60 4.94 1.71 11.39
CA ASN A 60 4.52 0.99 12.58
C ASN A 60 3.48 -0.11 12.30
N ILE A 61 3.70 -0.86 11.21
CA ILE A 61 2.77 -1.89 10.75
C ILE A 61 2.91 -3.17 11.56
N LYS A 62 1.84 -3.96 11.62
CA LYS A 62 1.84 -5.26 12.29
C LYS A 62 1.89 -6.41 11.27
N PRO A 63 2.34 -7.60 11.69
CA PRO A 63 2.21 -8.79 10.85
C PRO A 63 0.76 -8.98 10.42
N GLY A 64 0.53 -9.13 9.12
CA GLY A 64 -0.81 -9.18 8.54
C GLY A 64 -1.30 -7.88 7.89
N ASP A 65 -0.53 -6.79 7.97
CA ASP A 65 -0.91 -5.50 7.40
C ASP A 65 -0.29 -5.26 6.01
N SER A 66 -0.90 -4.33 5.26
CA SER A 66 -0.35 -3.85 3.98
C SER A 66 -0.12 -2.34 3.99
N VAL A 67 0.94 -1.91 3.31
CA VAL A 67 1.29 -0.50 3.08
C VAL A 67 1.08 -0.18 1.61
N PHE A 68 0.41 0.93 1.34
CA PHE A 68 0.28 1.51 0.01
C PHE A 68 1.25 2.68 -0.14
N PHE A 69 1.83 2.80 -1.32
CA PHE A 69 2.78 3.85 -1.68
C PHE A 69 2.23 4.65 -2.85
N ALA A 70 2.15 5.97 -2.68
CA ALA A 70 1.88 6.90 -3.76
C ALA A 70 3.17 7.64 -4.14
N SER A 71 3.47 7.68 -5.42
CA SER A 71 4.65 8.34 -5.99
C SER A 71 4.21 9.28 -7.11
N ASP A 72 4.19 10.57 -6.80
CA ASP A 72 3.97 11.67 -7.73
C ASP A 72 4.60 12.95 -7.14
N LYS A 73 4.35 14.11 -7.73
CA LYS A 73 4.64 15.42 -7.11
C LYS A 73 4.00 15.48 -5.72
N GLU A 74 4.68 16.10 -4.76
CA GLU A 74 4.29 16.13 -3.35
C GLU A 74 2.79 16.38 -3.11
N ASN A 75 2.23 17.45 -3.69
CA ASN A 75 0.81 17.78 -3.56
C ASN A 75 -0.13 16.71 -4.15
N GLU A 76 0.23 16.14 -5.30
CA GLU A 76 -0.56 15.10 -5.96
C GLU A 76 -0.48 13.79 -5.18
N ALA A 77 0.73 13.41 -4.76
CA ALA A 77 0.95 12.22 -3.95
C ALA A 77 0.19 12.30 -2.61
N ALA A 78 0.23 13.44 -1.93
CA ALA A 78 -0.53 13.66 -0.69
C ALA A 78 -2.04 13.58 -0.94
N THR A 79 -2.54 14.17 -2.03
CA THR A 79 -3.95 14.11 -2.42
C THR A 79 -4.39 12.67 -2.71
N ILE A 80 -3.60 11.93 -3.49
CA ILE A 80 -3.87 10.52 -3.83
C ILE A 80 -3.86 9.66 -2.57
N ALA A 81 -2.84 9.81 -1.71
CA ALA A 81 -2.73 9.06 -0.46
C ALA A 81 -3.93 9.30 0.45
N GLY A 82 -4.39 10.55 0.57
CA GLY A 82 -5.59 10.90 1.32
C GLY A 82 -6.86 10.25 0.75
N LYS A 83 -7.04 10.29 -0.57
CA LYS A 83 -8.21 9.65 -1.22
C LYS A 83 -8.19 8.12 -1.05
N VAL A 84 -7.04 7.49 -1.22
CA VAL A 84 -6.86 6.04 -1.00
C VAL A 84 -7.10 5.68 0.46
N HIS A 85 -6.66 6.51 1.40
CA HIS A 85 -6.96 6.33 2.83
C HIS A 85 -8.46 6.33 3.10
N THR A 86 -9.19 7.32 2.58
CA THR A 86 -10.66 7.37 2.71
C THR A 86 -11.35 6.18 2.06
N LEU A 87 -10.91 5.77 0.86
CA LEU A 87 -11.44 4.59 0.17
C LEU A 87 -11.28 3.32 1.01
N LEU A 88 -10.07 3.09 1.54
CA LEU A 88 -9.78 1.95 2.40
C LEU A 88 -10.60 1.99 3.70
N GLY A 89 -10.77 3.17 4.29
CA GLY A 89 -11.61 3.35 5.48
C GLY A 89 -13.09 3.01 5.23
N SER A 90 -13.62 3.36 4.06
CA SER A 90 -15.00 3.03 3.69
C SER A 90 -15.20 1.55 3.36
N GLU A 91 -14.20 0.87 2.81
CA GLU A 91 -14.29 -0.55 2.41
C GLU A 91 -13.96 -1.53 3.54
N LEU A 92 -13.09 -1.15 4.47
CA LEU A 92 -12.67 -2.00 5.62
C LEU A 92 -13.48 -1.71 6.90
N GLY A 93 -14.50 -0.85 6.81
CA GLY A 93 -15.36 -0.42 7.92
C GLY A 93 -16.29 -1.50 8.43
#